data_AF-A0A9E0AKN6-F1
#
_entry.id   AF-A0A9E0AKN6-F1
#
_cell.length_a   1.000
_cell.length_b   1.000
_cell.length_c   1.000
_cell.angle_alpha   90.00
_cell.angle_beta   90.00
_cell.angle_gamma   90.00
#
_symmetry.space_group_name_H-M   'P 1'
#
loop_
_entity.id
_entity.type
_entity.pdbx_description
1 polymer ?
#
loop_
_entity_poly.entity_id
_entity_poly.type
_entity_poly.pdbx_seq_one_letter_code
_entity_poly.pdbx_strand_id
1 'polypeptide(L)'
;MRAQQKHITELHTEHLDWLKQLQFYKDDIGILEKRLEEVAVKNTGYETRAHVERFQNQFIRQNEVMDEMRHNIKQHENHIQAMVKANPVATDRKLVLDHTELRQEFHRFVELYDQMREDFKHFLSRAF
;
A
#
# COMPACT_ATOMS: atom_id res chain seq x y z
N MET A 1 -14.02 -19.19 9.82
CA MET A 1 -13.62 -19.48 8.42
C MET A 1 -12.50 -20.52 8.45
N ARG A 2 -12.48 -21.51 7.55
CA ARG A 2 -11.34 -22.44 7.44
C ARG A 2 -10.16 -21.67 6.86
N ALA A 3 -9.00 -21.70 7.52
CA ALA A 3 -7.78 -21.13 6.95
C ALA A 3 -7.50 -21.82 5.61
N GLN A 4 -7.53 -21.05 4.53
CA GLN A 4 -7.25 -21.56 3.20
C GLN A 4 -5.75 -21.90 3.13
N GLN A 5 -5.41 -22.90 2.33
CA GLN A 5 -4.04 -23.37 2.17
C GLN A 5 -3.59 -23.04 0.75
N LYS A 6 -2.44 -22.37 0.60
CA LYS A 6 -1.87 -22.00 -0.70
C LYS A 6 -0.45 -22.55 -0.87
N HIS A 7 -0.01 -22.69 -2.12
CA HIS A 7 1.37 -23.06 -2.44
C HIS A 7 2.33 -21.91 -2.11
N ILE A 8 3.52 -22.25 -1.63
CA ILE A 8 4.58 -21.26 -1.32
C ILE A 8 4.90 -20.35 -2.52
N THR A 9 4.92 -20.91 -3.72
CA THR A 9 5.19 -20.17 -4.98
C THR A 9 4.10 -19.16 -5.30
N GLU A 10 2.83 -19.50 -5.07
CA GLU A 10 1.71 -18.58 -5.23
C GLU A 10 1.80 -17.43 -4.22
N LEU A 11 2.10 -17.74 -2.95
CA LEU A 11 2.28 -16.75 -1.89
C LEU A 11 3.42 -15.79 -2.20
N HIS A 12 4.57 -16.33 -2.64
CA HIS A 12 5.72 -15.53 -3.01
C HIS A 12 5.42 -14.59 -4.20
N THR A 13 4.73 -15.11 -5.22
CA THR A 13 4.34 -14.30 -6.38
C THR A 13 3.40 -13.15 -5.96
N GLU A 14 2.41 -13.45 -5.12
CA GLU A 14 1.47 -12.45 -4.59
C GLU A 14 2.20 -11.36 -3.78
N HIS A 15 3.14 -11.73 -2.92
CA HIS A 15 3.97 -10.76 -2.18
C HIS A 15 4.81 -9.86 -3.10
N LEU A 16 5.45 -10.43 -4.13
CA LEU A 16 6.22 -9.64 -5.08
C LEU A 16 5.35 -8.62 -5.82
N ASP A 17 4.13 -9.01 -6.18
CA ASP A 17 3.20 -8.11 -6.86
C ASP A 17 2.69 -7.01 -5.94
N TRP A 18 2.42 -7.31 -4.66
CA TRP A 18 2.10 -6.27 -3.67
C TRP A 18 3.25 -5.32 -3.41
N LEU A 19 4.48 -5.81 -3.31
CA LEU A 19 5.64 -4.93 -3.14
C LEU A 19 5.81 -3.96 -4.31
N LYS A 20 5.58 -4.41 -5.54
CA LYS A 20 5.59 -3.54 -6.73
C LYS A 20 4.46 -2.51 -6.68
N GLN A 21 3.26 -2.92 -6.30
CA GLN A 21 2.11 -2.01 -6.19
C GLN A 21 2.32 -0.97 -5.09
N LEU A 22 2.80 -1.36 -3.91
CA LEU A 22 3.16 -0.43 -2.83
C LEU A 22 4.20 0.60 -3.30
N GLN A 23 5.21 0.17 -4.08
CA GLN A 23 6.17 1.11 -4.65
C GLN A 23 5.51 2.09 -5.63
N PHE A 24 4.64 1.60 -6.50
CA PHE A 24 3.87 2.45 -7.42
C PHE A 24 3.04 3.51 -6.67
N TYR A 25 2.31 3.11 -5.62
CA TYR A 25 1.51 4.05 -4.84
C TYR A 25 2.36 5.08 -4.09
N LYS A 26 3.54 4.68 -3.60
CA LYS A 26 4.51 5.59 -3.00
C LYS A 26 5.01 6.64 -3.99
N ASP A 27 5.32 6.22 -5.21
CA ASP A 27 5.75 7.14 -6.26
C ASP A 27 4.62 8.08 -6.68
N ASP A 28 3.38 7.59 -6.80
CA ASP A 28 2.20 8.41 -7.14
C ASP A 28 1.91 9.43 -6.02
N ILE A 29 1.99 9.06 -4.73
CA ILE A 29 1.88 10.03 -3.61
C ILE A 29 2.92 11.13 -3.72
N GLY A 30 4.17 10.81 -4.04
CA GLY A 30 5.21 11.82 -4.25
C GLY A 30 4.91 12.79 -5.41
N ILE A 31 4.12 12.36 -6.41
CA ILE A 31 3.63 13.24 -7.48
C ILE A 31 2.47 14.11 -6.96
N LEU A 32 1.54 13.54 -6.20
CA LEU A 32 0.40 14.27 -5.62
C LEU A 32 0.86 15.34 -4.63
N GLU A 33 1.88 15.05 -3.81
CA GLU A 33 2.50 16.00 -2.89
C GLU A 33 3.03 17.24 -3.62
N LYS A 34 3.81 17.05 -4.70
CA LYS A 34 4.31 18.16 -5.52
C LYS A 34 3.18 19.01 -6.11
N ARG A 35 2.11 18.38 -6.59
CA ARG A 35 0.93 19.11 -7.08
C ARG A 35 0.23 19.90 -5.97
N LEU A 36 0.16 19.34 -4.77
CA LEU A 36 -0.43 20.00 -3.62
C LEU A 36 0.40 21.21 -3.18
N GLU A 37 1.74 21.11 -3.21
CA GLU A 37 2.64 22.22 -2.96
C GLU A 37 2.42 23.38 -3.94
N GLU A 38 2.27 23.10 -5.24
CA GLU A 38 1.99 24.14 -6.23
C GLU A 38 0.69 24.89 -5.94
N VAL A 39 -0.36 24.19 -5.52
CA VAL A 39 -1.64 24.80 -5.13
C VAL A 39 -1.49 25.62 -3.86
N ALA A 40 -0.78 25.11 -2.86
CA ALA A 40 -0.54 25.80 -1.60
C ALA A 40 0.21 27.12 -1.80
N VAL A 41 1.15 27.18 -2.74
CA VAL A 41 1.88 28.41 -3.09
C VAL A 41 0.99 29.42 -3.82
N LYS A 42 0.11 28.95 -4.71
CA LYS A 42 -0.72 29.82 -5.56
C LYS A 42 -1.98 30.34 -4.86
N ASN A 43 -2.48 29.67 -3.83
CA ASN A 43 -3.79 29.96 -3.25
C ASN A 43 -3.73 29.99 -1.70
N THR A 44 -3.75 31.21 -1.14
CA THR A 44 -3.64 31.46 0.30
C THR A 44 -4.99 31.62 1.00
N GLY A 45 -6.10 31.30 0.32
CA GLY A 45 -7.44 31.30 0.92
C GLY A 45 -7.50 30.38 2.14
N TYR A 46 -8.29 30.75 3.16
CA TYR A 46 -8.42 29.96 4.38
C TYR A 46 -8.95 28.54 4.08
N GLU A 47 -9.98 28.43 3.24
CA GLU A 47 -10.57 27.14 2.85
C GLU A 47 -9.55 26.25 2.10
N THR A 48 -8.78 26.84 1.18
CA THR A 48 -7.72 26.12 0.46
C THR A 48 -6.65 25.60 1.41
N ARG A 49 -6.23 26.39 2.40
CA ARG A 49 -5.26 25.97 3.41
C ARG A 49 -5.75 24.78 4.23
N ALA A 50 -7.02 24.79 4.65
CA ALA A 50 -7.60 23.66 5.37
C ALA A 50 -7.63 22.37 4.52
N HIS A 51 -7.94 22.49 3.23
CA HIS A 51 -7.88 21.35 2.32
C HIS A 51 -6.45 20.84 2.09
N VAL A 52 -5.47 21.75 1.96
CA VAL A 52 -4.05 21.39 1.82
C VAL A 52 -3.59 20.58 3.03
N GLU A 53 -3.84 21.06 4.24
CA GLU A 53 -3.48 20.35 5.48
C GLU A 53 -4.15 18.97 5.56
N ARG A 54 -5.43 18.89 5.17
CA ARG A 54 -6.15 17.61 5.11
C ARG A 54 -5.45 16.60 4.20
N PHE A 55 -5.07 17.00 2.98
CA PHE A 55 -4.41 16.09 2.04
C PHE A 55 -2.99 15.74 2.46
N GLN A 56 -2.22 16.68 3.02
CA GLN A 56 -0.90 16.38 3.59
C GLN A 56 -0.99 15.29 4.66
N ASN A 57 -1.92 15.41 5.59
CA ASN A 57 -2.14 14.41 6.63
C ASN A 57 -2.58 13.05 6.05
N GLN A 58 -3.41 13.05 5.00
CA GLN A 58 -3.79 11.82 4.32
C GLN A 58 -2.60 11.15 3.63
N PHE A 59 -1.74 11.91 2.94
CA PHE A 59 -0.54 11.37 2.30
C PHE A 59 0.44 10.76 3.30
N ILE A 60 0.68 11.44 4.43
CA ILE A 60 1.51 10.92 5.53
C ILE A 60 0.94 9.59 6.03
N ARG A 61 -0.37 9.54 6.33
CA ARG A 61 -1.04 8.33 6.82
C ARG A 61 -0.92 7.17 5.83
N GLN A 62 -1.10 7.42 4.54
CA GLN A 62 -0.97 6.38 3.51
C GLN A 62 0.49 5.89 3.39
N ASN A 63 1.48 6.79 3.49
CA ASN A 63 2.89 6.42 3.51
C ASN A 63 3.25 5.52 4.69
N GLU A 64 2.77 5.84 5.90
CA GLU A 64 2.96 5.03 7.10
C GLU A 64 2.39 3.62 6.90
N VAL A 65 1.14 3.53 6.44
CA VAL A 65 0.46 2.24 6.16
C VAL A 65 1.22 1.42 5.12
N MET A 66 1.71 2.03 4.03
CA MET A 66 2.51 1.33 3.03
C MET A 66 3.83 0.80 3.60
N ASP A 67 4.50 1.58 4.46
CA ASP A 67 5.75 1.17 5.08
C ASP A 67 5.55 0.01 6.07
N GLU A 68 4.45 0.01 6.83
CA GLU A 68 4.03 -1.12 7.69
C GLU A 68 3.69 -2.37 6.87
N MET A 69 2.88 -2.26 5.83
CA MET A 69 2.54 -3.39 4.95
C MET A 69 3.78 -4.00 4.31
N ARG A 70 4.69 -3.15 3.80
CA ARG A 70 5.95 -3.60 3.23
C ARG A 70 6.80 -4.34 4.26
N HIS A 71 6.81 -3.89 5.51
CA HIS A 71 7.51 -4.58 6.59
C HIS A 71 6.91 -5.97 6.84
N ASN A 72 5.58 -6.06 6.96
CA ASN A 72 4.86 -7.31 7.20
C ASN A 72 5.08 -8.32 6.06
N ILE A 73 4.99 -7.87 4.80
CA ILE A 73 5.28 -8.71 3.62
C ILE A 73 6.72 -9.26 3.69
N LYS A 74 7.70 -8.41 4.02
CA LYS A 74 9.10 -8.85 4.15
C LYS A 74 9.32 -9.84 5.29
N GLN A 75 8.66 -9.66 6.43
CA GLN A 75 8.72 -10.62 7.52
C GLN A 75 8.16 -11.98 7.09
N HIS A 76 7.04 -11.99 6.35
CA HIS A 76 6.43 -13.21 5.86
C HIS A 76 7.31 -13.92 4.81
N GLU A 77 7.93 -13.16 3.91
CA GLU A 77 8.92 -13.68 2.97
C GLU A 77 10.12 -14.32 3.68
N ASN A 78 10.66 -13.67 4.71
CA ASN A 78 11.75 -14.23 5.51
C ASN A 78 11.33 -15.55 6.20
N HIS A 79 10.09 -15.64 6.68
CA HIS A 79 9.54 -16.86 7.27
C HIS A 79 9.45 -18.00 6.23
N ILE A 80 8.93 -17.70 5.04
CA ILE A 80 8.88 -18.65 3.92
C ILE A 80 10.29 -19.13 3.56
N GLN A 81 11.25 -18.22 3.43
CA GLN A 81 12.63 -18.56 3.12
C GLN A 81 13.27 -19.46 4.19
N ALA A 82 13.00 -19.20 5.47
CA ALA A 82 13.48 -20.04 6.56
C ALA A 82 12.89 -21.46 6.49
N MET A 83 11.59 -21.58 6.20
CA MET A 83 10.95 -22.89 6.00
C MET A 83 11.55 -23.65 4.81
N VAL A 84 11.81 -22.96 3.70
CA VAL A 84 12.41 -23.54 2.48
C VAL A 84 13.80 -24.07 2.78
N LYS A 85 14.64 -23.29 3.48
CA LYS A 85 15.99 -23.72 3.88
C LYS A 85 15.97 -24.92 4.82
N ALA A 86 14.99 -24.99 5.73
CA ALA A 86 14.86 -26.09 6.69
C ALA A 86 14.44 -27.42 6.04
N ASN A 87 13.70 -27.39 4.93
CA ASN A 87 13.31 -28.62 4.22
C ASN A 87 13.21 -28.40 2.68
N PRO A 88 14.35 -28.46 1.96
CA PRO A 88 14.42 -28.13 0.53
C PRO A 88 13.68 -29.11 -0.40
N VAL A 89 13.43 -30.35 0.06
CA VAL A 89 12.93 -31.45 -0.80
C VAL A 89 11.39 -31.47 -0.85
N ALA A 90 10.70 -30.82 0.10
CA ALA A 90 9.25 -30.86 0.24
C ALA A 90 8.54 -29.53 -0.11
N THR A 91 9.28 -28.53 -0.57
CA THR A 91 8.84 -27.13 -0.58
C THR A 91 7.77 -26.80 -1.61
N ASP A 92 7.85 -27.39 -2.81
CA ASP A 92 6.94 -27.06 -3.91
C ASP A 92 5.49 -27.52 -3.64
N ARG A 93 5.33 -28.54 -2.79
CA ARG A 93 4.02 -29.14 -2.45
C ARG A 93 3.53 -28.76 -1.07
N LYS A 94 4.28 -27.93 -0.32
CA LYS A 94 3.89 -27.57 1.04
C LYS A 94 2.83 -26.48 1.00
N LEU A 95 1.64 -26.86 1.42
CA LEU A 95 0.56 -25.93 1.68
C LEU A 95 0.86 -25.16 2.97
N VAL A 96 0.84 -23.83 2.90
CA VAL A 96 0.97 -22.94 4.05
C VAL A 96 -0.35 -22.25 4.30
N LEU A 97 -0.57 -21.81 5.55
CA LEU A 97 -1.73 -20.99 5.90
C LEU A 97 -1.75 -19.74 5.02
N ASP A 98 -2.89 -19.48 4.38
CA ASP A 98 -3.12 -18.29 3.58
C ASP A 98 -3.03 -17.03 4.45
N HIS A 99 -2.51 -15.95 3.88
CA HIS A 99 -2.35 -14.66 4.55
C HIS A 99 -3.60 -13.79 4.38
N THR A 100 -4.77 -14.35 4.68
CA THR A 100 -6.05 -13.71 4.38
C THR A 100 -6.18 -12.30 5.01
N GLU A 101 -5.57 -12.08 6.18
CA GLU A 101 -5.53 -10.78 6.86
C GLU A 101 -4.72 -9.74 6.07
N LEU A 102 -3.48 -10.06 5.69
CA LEU A 102 -2.62 -9.18 4.90
C LEU A 102 -3.25 -8.83 3.55
N ARG A 103 -3.95 -9.78 2.92
CA ARG A 103 -4.72 -9.54 1.68
C ARG A 103 -5.85 -8.53 1.91
N GLN A 104 -6.61 -8.69 2.99
CA GLN A 104 -7.70 -7.79 3.34
C GLN A 104 -7.19 -6.38 3.66
N GLU A 105 -6.09 -6.29 4.39
CA GLU A 105 -5.42 -5.02 4.67
C GLU A 105 -4.98 -4.33 3.38
N PHE A 106 -4.32 -5.06 2.48
CA PHE A 106 -3.89 -4.53 1.19
C PHE A 106 -5.07 -4.01 0.35
N HIS A 107 -6.15 -4.79 0.23
CA HIS A 107 -7.34 -4.35 -0.50
C HIS A 107 -7.97 -3.09 0.10
N ARG A 108 -8.10 -3.04 1.44
CA ARG A 108 -8.60 -1.85 2.13
C ARG A 108 -7.71 -0.63 1.87
N PHE A 109 -6.39 -0.81 1.86
CA PHE A 109 -5.47 0.27 1.52
C PHE A 109 -5.72 0.78 0.09
N VAL A 110 -5.84 -0.11 -0.90
CA VAL A 110 -6.12 0.27 -2.30
C VAL A 110 -7.43 1.06 -2.40
N GLU A 111 -8.49 0.62 -1.75
CA GLU A 111 -9.78 1.33 -1.74
C GLU A 111 -9.66 2.75 -1.15
N LEU A 112 -8.97 2.87 -0.01
CA LEU A 112 -8.77 4.17 0.65
C LEU A 112 -7.86 5.09 -0.18
N TYR A 113 -6.86 4.52 -0.84
CA TYR A 113 -5.96 5.24 -1.74
C TYR A 113 -6.73 5.82 -2.93
N ASP A 114 -7.54 4.99 -3.59
CA ASP A 114 -8.31 5.41 -4.78
C ASP A 114 -9.33 6.50 -4.42
N GLN A 115 -10.01 6.37 -3.28
CA GLN A 115 -10.91 7.41 -2.78
C GLN A 115 -10.17 8.73 -2.51
N MET A 116 -9.03 8.67 -1.83
CA MET A 116 -8.20 9.86 -1.56
C MET A 116 -7.75 10.52 -2.87
N ARG A 117 -7.35 9.73 -3.85
CA ARG A 117 -6.88 10.21 -5.16
C ARG A 117 -8.00 10.91 -5.93
N GLU A 118 -9.22 10.37 -5.88
CA GLU A 118 -10.37 10.98 -6.55
C GLU A 118 -10.80 12.28 -5.87
N ASP A 119 -10.88 12.29 -4.54
CA ASP A 119 -11.09 13.50 -3.75
C ASP A 119 -10.07 14.59 -4.09
N PHE A 120 -8.79 14.21 -4.23
CA PHE A 120 -7.72 15.12 -4.57
C PHE A 120 -7.87 15.71 -5.98
N LYS A 121 -8.26 14.90 -6.99
CA LYS A 121 -8.55 15.41 -8.34
C LYS A 121 -9.69 16.42 -8.33
N HIS A 122 -10.76 16.14 -7.60
CA HIS A 122 -11.88 17.07 -7.45
C HIS A 122 -11.44 18.38 -6.78
N PHE A 123 -10.59 18.30 -5.75
CA PHE A 123 -10.01 19.48 -5.14
C PHE A 123 -9.18 20.30 -6.15
N LEU A 124 -8.28 19.66 -6.90
CA LEU A 124 -7.46 20.34 -7.91
C LEU A 124 -8.32 21.05 -8.96
N SER A 125 -9.41 20.43 -9.42
CA SER A 125 -10.31 21.05 -10.42
C SER A 125 -11.03 22.32 -9.96
N ARG A 126 -11.05 22.59 -8.64
CA ARG A 126 -11.64 23.80 -8.06
C ARG A 126 -10.57 24.82 -7.62
N ALA A 127 -9.33 24.37 -7.46
CA ALA A 127 -8.23 25.18 -6.99
C ALA A 127 -7.51 25.93 -8.13
N PHE A 128 -7.67 25.46 -9.37
CA PHE A 128 -7.29 26.14 -10.61
C PHE A 128 -8.51 26.76 -11.28
#